data_AF-A0A804P8H4-F1
#
_entry.id   AF-A0A804P8H4-F1
#
_cell.length_a   1.000
_cell.length_b   1.000
_cell.length_c   1.000
_cell.angle_alpha   90.00
_cell.angle_beta   90.00
_cell.angle_gamma   90.00
#
_symmetry.space_group_name_H-M   'P 1'
#
loop_
_entity.id
_entity.type
_entity.pdbx_description
1 polymer ?
#
loop_
_entity_poly.entity_id
_entity_poly.type
_entity_poly.pdbx_seq_one_letter_code
_entity_poly.pdbx_strand_id
1 'polypeptide(L)'
;MDSPVPATLARAPARPQARAGEEACADTRQDAPAEAEPPPRRPAAFYSSVFAQIEEIGWKQLVSATGDGVSCLTFRVVDEPGRMHLLEITLPMGYPESPPSISADVPYLPKIHWSKNSRLKDVICQFQAHLKILQEFWNTMDEIDKVLWIVDPTKPSYAMSHRRIALGDDCYILLQVDARKPNSLPECRFLGTDGKLDQLIINWRKNRKKWDTKKKFHENLAAVLDFALPSPPSVGDKAKDDEQADCGICYAKHLPVDDELGAHSGCATDYMCENPSCSRAFHSVCLRDWLRSITTTRQGKWEMCEGGVEKSDTDALEASFQAKKIGRSRIYTLVLWRKWLGGRSAFLGG
;
A
#
# COMPACT_ATOMS: atom_id res chain seq x y z
N MET A 1 43.12 22.95 10.26
CA MET A 1 42.24 24.13 10.13
C MET A 1 40.82 23.64 10.32
N ASP A 2 40.18 24.25 11.30
CA ASP A 2 39.20 23.66 12.21
C ASP A 2 37.74 23.60 11.72
N SER A 3 37.01 22.76 12.45
CA SER A 3 35.59 22.83 12.85
C SER A 3 34.54 22.06 12.04
N PRO A 4 33.91 21.08 12.71
CA PRO A 4 32.47 20.83 12.66
C PRO A 4 31.79 21.26 13.98
N VAL A 5 30.57 21.80 13.88
CA VAL A 5 29.72 22.22 15.02
C VAL A 5 28.71 21.10 15.38
N PRO A 6 28.49 20.76 16.67
CA PRO A 6 27.59 19.69 17.09
C PRO A 6 26.20 20.17 17.56
N ALA A 7 25.29 19.20 17.70
CA ALA A 7 23.90 19.32 18.12
C ALA A 7 23.72 19.50 19.65
N THR A 8 22.68 20.24 20.06
CA THR A 8 22.32 20.48 21.47
C THR A 8 20.97 19.84 21.81
N LEU A 9 20.96 18.96 22.80
CA LEU A 9 19.77 18.45 23.50
C LEU A 9 19.48 19.33 24.73
N ALA A 10 18.25 19.83 24.86
CA ALA A 10 17.80 20.58 26.03
C ALA A 10 16.95 19.69 26.96
N ARG A 11 17.24 19.82 28.25
CA ARG A 11 16.76 19.03 29.40
C ARG A 11 15.68 19.82 30.14
N ALA A 12 14.61 19.16 30.57
CA ALA A 12 13.49 19.75 31.33
C ALA A 12 13.86 20.08 32.80
N PRO A 13 13.19 21.06 33.45
CA PRO A 13 13.25 21.23 34.90
C PRO A 13 11.95 20.81 35.63
N ALA A 14 12.13 20.56 36.93
CA ALA A 14 11.23 19.88 37.86
C ALA A 14 10.10 20.75 38.47
N ARG A 15 9.09 20.04 39.00
CA ARG A 15 7.95 20.51 39.82
C ARG A 15 8.37 20.90 41.25
N PRO A 16 7.62 21.79 41.91
CA PRO A 16 7.42 21.75 43.37
C PRO A 16 5.94 21.56 43.77
N GLN A 17 5.71 20.80 44.83
CA GLN A 17 4.43 20.65 45.54
C GLN A 17 4.32 21.68 46.68
N ALA A 18 3.15 22.31 46.88
CA ALA A 18 2.77 22.88 48.18
C ALA A 18 1.24 23.00 48.36
N ARG A 19 0.75 22.17 49.30
CA ARG A 19 -0.28 22.37 50.36
C ARG A 19 -1.68 22.94 50.07
N ALA A 20 -2.61 22.29 50.78
CA ALA A 20 -4.05 22.42 50.80
C ALA A 20 -4.57 23.65 51.57
N GLY A 21 -5.78 24.06 51.19
CA GLY A 21 -6.71 24.89 51.96
C GLY A 21 -8.11 24.72 51.37
N GLU A 22 -8.99 24.07 52.14
CA GLU A 22 -10.47 24.18 52.09
C GLU A 22 -10.89 25.66 51.97
N GLU A 23 -11.95 26.06 51.27
CA GLU A 23 -13.36 25.76 51.51
C GLU A 23 -14.22 26.50 50.45
N ALA A 24 -15.49 26.09 50.34
CA ALA A 24 -16.65 26.79 49.76
C ALA A 24 -17.23 26.21 48.46
N CYS A 25 -18.29 25.43 48.68
CA CYS A 25 -19.25 24.87 47.75
C CYS A 25 -20.00 25.97 46.98
N ALA A 26 -19.94 25.94 45.65
CA ALA A 26 -20.87 26.66 44.78
C ALA A 26 -21.38 25.72 43.67
N ASP A 27 -22.70 25.57 43.69
CA ASP A 27 -23.61 24.86 42.80
C ASP A 27 -23.13 24.69 41.35
N THR A 28 -22.80 23.44 40.98
CA THR A 28 -22.55 23.04 39.59
C THR A 28 -23.88 22.80 38.90
N ARG A 29 -24.42 23.80 38.22
CA ARG A 29 -25.36 23.55 37.12
C ARG A 29 -24.57 22.95 35.97
N GLN A 30 -24.73 21.64 35.80
CA GLN A 30 -24.28 20.91 34.62
C GLN A 30 -24.93 21.52 33.38
N ASP A 31 -24.15 22.28 32.61
CA ASP A 31 -24.49 22.57 31.22
C ASP A 31 -24.52 21.23 30.47
N ALA A 32 -25.71 20.86 30.01
CA ALA A 32 -25.92 19.71 29.16
C ALA A 32 -25.02 19.83 27.91
N PRO A 33 -24.41 18.73 27.42
CA PRO A 33 -23.64 18.78 26.19
C PRO A 33 -24.57 19.26 25.07
N ALA A 34 -24.22 20.39 24.44
CA ALA A 34 -24.93 20.91 23.29
C ALA A 34 -25.13 19.77 22.28
N GLU A 35 -26.38 19.40 22.01
CA GLU A 35 -26.73 18.40 21.02
C GLU A 35 -26.07 18.80 19.70
N ALA A 36 -25.16 17.94 19.21
CA ALA A 36 -24.52 18.17 17.93
C ALA A 36 -25.59 18.22 16.84
N GLU A 37 -25.72 19.38 16.19
CA GLU A 37 -26.59 19.58 15.03
C GLU A 37 -26.43 18.41 14.04
N PRO A 38 -27.53 17.79 13.57
CA PRO A 38 -27.45 16.69 12.64
C PRO A 38 -26.69 17.12 11.38
N PRO A 39 -25.86 16.24 10.79
CA PRO A 39 -25.08 16.61 9.63
C PRO A 39 -25.99 17.10 8.49
N PRO A 40 -25.54 18.12 7.73
CA PRO A 40 -26.36 18.72 6.69
C PRO A 40 -26.79 17.68 5.66
N ARG A 41 -28.09 17.59 5.40
CA ARG A 41 -28.67 16.65 4.44
C ARG A 41 -28.73 17.28 3.06
N ARG A 42 -28.49 16.48 2.02
CA ARG A 42 -28.63 16.94 0.63
C ARG A 42 -30.10 16.96 0.19
N PRO A 43 -30.51 17.87 -0.70
CA PRO A 43 -31.85 17.88 -1.27
C PRO A 43 -32.14 16.61 -2.09
N ALA A 44 -33.40 16.17 -2.16
CA ALA A 44 -33.79 15.00 -2.97
C ALA A 44 -33.40 15.14 -4.46
N ALA A 45 -33.46 16.36 -5.00
CA ALA A 45 -33.07 16.68 -6.37
C ALA A 45 -31.60 16.35 -6.68
N PHE A 46 -30.70 16.40 -5.68
CA PHE A 46 -29.31 15.99 -5.83
C PHE A 46 -29.22 14.51 -6.19
N TYR A 47 -29.86 13.64 -5.40
CA TYR A 47 -29.81 12.19 -5.61
C TYR A 47 -30.40 11.81 -6.98
N SER A 48 -31.57 12.35 -7.34
CA SER A 48 -32.19 12.10 -8.64
C SER A 48 -31.30 12.54 -9.80
N SER A 49 -30.64 13.70 -9.69
CA SER A 49 -29.70 14.19 -10.71
C SER A 49 -28.48 13.29 -10.83
N VAL A 50 -27.89 12.85 -9.71
CA VAL A 50 -26.72 11.96 -9.72
C VAL A 50 -27.08 10.59 -10.30
N PHE A 51 -28.22 10.00 -9.94
CA PHE A 51 -28.68 8.73 -10.51
C PHE A 51 -28.89 8.81 -12.03
N ALA A 52 -29.51 9.88 -12.52
CA ALA A 52 -29.66 10.10 -13.96
C ALA A 52 -28.30 10.25 -14.68
N GLN A 53 -27.29 10.84 -14.02
CA GLN A 53 -25.93 10.93 -14.56
C GLN A 53 -25.20 9.60 -14.56
N ILE A 54 -25.38 8.77 -13.52
CA ILE A 54 -24.84 7.40 -13.47
C ILE A 54 -25.46 6.54 -14.58
N GLU A 55 -26.77 6.64 -14.79
CA GLU A 55 -27.46 5.91 -15.85
C GLU A 55 -26.94 6.30 -17.24
N GLU A 56 -26.68 7.58 -17.48
CA GLU A 56 -26.10 8.06 -18.74
C GLU A 56 -24.69 7.49 -19.00
N ILE A 57 -23.87 7.35 -17.95
CA ILE A 57 -22.55 6.72 -18.03
C ILE A 57 -22.70 5.21 -18.24
N GLY A 58 -23.70 4.61 -17.62
CA GLY A 58 -23.98 3.19 -17.62
C GLY A 58 -23.54 2.52 -16.33
N TRP A 59 -24.49 1.89 -15.64
CA TRP A 59 -24.32 1.21 -14.35
C TRP A 59 -23.20 0.13 -14.34
N LYS A 60 -22.89 -0.48 -15.49
CA LYS A 60 -21.81 -1.47 -15.61
C LYS A 60 -20.42 -0.88 -15.33
N GLN A 61 -20.24 0.43 -15.49
CA GLN A 61 -18.98 1.11 -15.21
C GLN A 61 -18.85 1.48 -13.72
N LEU A 62 -19.95 1.57 -12.97
CA LEU A 62 -19.93 1.90 -11.56
C LEU A 62 -19.45 0.69 -10.74
N VAL A 63 -18.36 0.85 -10.00
CA VAL A 63 -17.78 -0.18 -9.13
C VAL A 63 -18.34 -0.08 -7.72
N SER A 64 -18.45 1.14 -7.19
CA SER A 64 -18.97 1.40 -5.84
C SER A 64 -19.55 2.81 -5.74
N ALA A 65 -20.53 2.95 -4.85
CA ALA A 65 -21.08 4.23 -4.42
C ALA A 65 -21.10 4.24 -2.88
N THR A 66 -20.49 5.25 -2.27
CA THR A 66 -20.27 5.37 -0.83
C THR A 66 -20.52 6.80 -0.34
N GLY A 67 -20.39 7.00 0.98
CA GLY A 67 -20.73 8.25 1.66
C GLY A 67 -22.21 8.30 2.01
N ASP A 68 -22.93 9.35 1.60
CA ASP A 68 -24.39 9.47 1.81
C ASP A 68 -25.24 8.69 0.80
N GLY A 69 -24.64 7.69 0.16
CA GLY A 69 -25.23 6.84 -0.87
C GLY A 69 -24.62 7.08 -2.24
N VAL A 70 -24.37 8.33 -2.64
CA VAL A 70 -23.81 8.68 -3.97
C VAL A 70 -22.83 9.85 -3.94
N SER A 71 -22.41 10.33 -2.77
CA SER A 71 -21.43 11.40 -2.67
C SER A 71 -20.01 10.99 -3.06
N CYS A 72 -19.67 9.70 -3.04
CA CYS A 72 -18.39 9.19 -3.54
C CYS A 72 -18.64 8.01 -4.47
N LEU A 73 -18.25 8.16 -5.73
CA LEU A 73 -18.51 7.22 -6.82
C LEU A 73 -17.20 6.72 -7.40
N THR A 74 -17.05 5.41 -7.55
CA THR A 74 -15.86 4.82 -8.20
C THR A 74 -16.28 4.21 -9.53
N PHE A 75 -15.71 4.68 -10.62
CA PHE A 75 -15.95 4.18 -11.97
C PHE A 75 -14.75 3.39 -12.50
N ARG A 76 -15.04 2.33 -13.23
CA ARG A 76 -14.07 1.61 -14.06
C ARG A 76 -13.93 2.33 -15.40
N VAL A 77 -12.70 2.69 -15.75
CA VAL A 77 -12.35 3.29 -17.04
C VAL A 77 -11.28 2.44 -17.71
N VAL A 78 -11.51 2.03 -18.96
CA VAL A 78 -10.56 1.20 -19.72
C VAL A 78 -9.86 2.09 -20.74
N ASP A 79 -8.53 2.01 -20.80
CA ASP A 79 -7.74 2.76 -21.79
C ASP A 79 -7.64 2.03 -23.14
N GLU A 80 -6.92 2.61 -24.11
CA GLU A 80 -6.87 2.08 -25.48
C GLU A 80 -6.24 0.67 -25.57
N PRO A 81 -5.14 0.34 -24.86
CA PRO A 81 -4.63 -1.03 -24.78
C PRO A 81 -5.46 -2.01 -23.96
N GLY A 82 -6.50 -1.55 -23.26
CA GLY A 82 -7.36 -2.40 -22.43
C GLY A 82 -6.95 -2.46 -20.95
N ARG A 83 -6.04 -1.60 -20.48
CA ARG A 83 -5.70 -1.49 -19.05
C ARG A 83 -6.89 -0.89 -18.30
N MET A 84 -7.17 -1.45 -17.13
CA MET A 84 -8.29 -1.04 -16.28
C MET A 84 -7.83 -0.05 -15.23
N HIS A 85 -8.45 1.13 -15.23
CA HIS A 85 -8.23 2.20 -14.27
C HIS A 85 -9.47 2.39 -13.40
N LEU A 86 -9.28 2.75 -12.13
CA LEU A 86 -10.35 3.14 -11.22
C LEU A 86 -10.30 4.66 -11.03
N LEU A 87 -11.40 5.33 -11.35
CA LEU A 87 -11.60 6.75 -11.14
C LEU A 87 -12.59 6.94 -9.99
N GLU A 88 -12.11 7.44 -8.86
CA GLU A 88 -12.96 7.90 -7.77
C GLU A 88 -13.34 9.37 -8.01
N ILE A 89 -14.63 9.67 -7.85
CA ILE A 89 -15.22 11.00 -7.98
C ILE A 89 -15.97 11.30 -6.69
N THR A 90 -15.53 12.34 -5.98
CA THR A 90 -16.20 12.82 -4.76
C THR A 90 -16.98 14.10 -5.05
N LEU A 91 -18.25 14.10 -4.68
CA LEU A 91 -19.20 15.18 -4.91
C LEU A 91 -19.32 16.05 -3.65
N PRO A 92 -18.92 17.33 -3.70
CA PRO A 92 -19.06 18.23 -2.56
C PRO A 92 -20.54 18.56 -2.29
N MET A 93 -20.86 19.11 -1.12
CA MET A 93 -22.24 19.51 -0.76
C MET A 93 -22.86 20.51 -1.74
N GLY A 94 -22.04 21.40 -2.31
CA GLY A 94 -22.48 22.38 -3.32
C GLY A 94 -22.45 21.87 -4.76
N TYR A 95 -22.46 20.56 -5.01
CA TYR A 95 -22.52 20.01 -6.37
C TYR A 95 -23.90 20.23 -7.00
N PRO A 96 -24.00 20.69 -8.28
CA PRO A 96 -22.93 20.84 -9.28
C PRO A 96 -22.27 22.23 -9.36
N GLU A 97 -22.70 23.21 -8.55
CA GLU A 97 -22.09 24.56 -8.52
C GLU A 97 -20.61 24.51 -8.13
N SER A 98 -20.25 23.58 -7.24
CA SER A 98 -18.89 23.24 -6.85
C SER A 98 -18.40 22.02 -7.64
N PRO A 99 -17.17 22.06 -8.19
CA PRO A 99 -16.63 20.96 -8.98
C PRO A 99 -16.43 19.71 -8.13
N PRO A 100 -16.57 18.51 -8.73
CA PRO A 100 -16.16 17.28 -8.07
C PRO A 100 -14.63 17.24 -7.90
N SER A 101 -14.17 16.53 -6.87
CA SER A 101 -12.77 16.12 -6.78
C SER A 101 -12.61 14.71 -7.33
N ILE A 102 -11.43 14.43 -7.89
CA ILE A 102 -11.11 13.11 -8.45
C ILE A 102 -9.85 12.53 -7.82
N SER A 103 -9.80 11.21 -7.78
CA SER A 103 -8.61 10.43 -7.39
C SER A 103 -8.50 9.20 -8.28
N ALA A 104 -7.27 8.82 -8.65
CA ALA A 104 -6.97 7.65 -9.47
C ALA A 104 -5.50 7.25 -9.30
N ASP A 105 -5.19 5.98 -9.55
CA ASP A 105 -3.81 5.46 -9.59
C ASP A 105 -3.12 5.90 -10.89
N VAL A 106 -2.74 7.17 -10.99
CA VAL A 106 -2.05 7.75 -12.15
C VAL A 106 -0.92 8.66 -11.67
N PRO A 107 0.17 8.87 -12.46
CA PRO A 107 1.35 9.61 -12.00
C PRO A 107 1.06 11.09 -11.69
N TYR A 108 0.04 11.65 -12.34
CA TYR A 108 -0.53 12.96 -12.02
C TYR A 108 -1.97 13.01 -12.52
N LEU A 109 -2.83 13.77 -11.83
CA LEU A 109 -4.24 13.93 -12.21
C LEU A 109 -4.40 15.03 -13.29
N PRO A 110 -5.42 14.93 -14.17
CA PRO A 110 -5.77 16.01 -15.07
C PRO A 110 -6.37 17.19 -14.31
N LYS A 111 -6.19 18.40 -14.85
CA LYS A 111 -7.00 19.55 -14.43
C LYS A 111 -8.39 19.41 -15.04
N ILE A 112 -9.39 19.14 -14.22
CA ILE A 112 -10.78 19.03 -14.68
C ILE A 112 -11.32 20.42 -15.02
N HIS A 113 -11.76 20.57 -16.27
CA HIS A 113 -12.57 21.69 -16.72
C HIS A 113 -14.02 21.43 -16.32
N TRP A 114 -14.52 22.24 -15.38
CA TRP A 114 -15.86 22.11 -14.82
C TRP A 114 -16.64 23.40 -14.95
N SER A 115 -17.94 23.27 -15.21
CA SER A 115 -18.92 24.36 -15.17
C SER A 115 -20.20 23.85 -14.49
N LYS A 116 -21.11 24.76 -14.11
CA LYS A 116 -22.42 24.38 -13.54
C LYS A 116 -23.29 23.51 -14.46
N ASN A 117 -22.99 23.49 -15.76
CA ASN A 117 -23.69 22.67 -16.76
C ASN A 117 -22.97 21.34 -17.03
N SER A 118 -21.78 21.14 -16.46
CA SER A 118 -21.01 19.92 -16.60
C SER A 118 -21.66 18.78 -15.80
N ARG A 119 -21.44 17.56 -16.28
CA ARG A 119 -21.98 16.32 -15.71
C ARG A 119 -20.85 15.34 -15.42
N LEU A 120 -21.13 14.29 -14.65
CA LEU A 120 -20.17 13.22 -14.34
C LEU A 120 -19.51 12.63 -15.58
N LYS A 121 -20.26 12.49 -16.68
CA LYS A 121 -19.76 11.98 -17.95
C LYS A 121 -18.64 12.85 -18.54
N ASP A 122 -18.71 14.16 -18.36
CA ASP A 122 -17.64 15.07 -18.81
C ASP A 122 -16.33 14.83 -18.05
N VAL A 123 -16.42 14.48 -16.76
CA VAL A 123 -15.25 14.10 -15.94
C VAL A 123 -14.64 12.80 -16.48
N ILE A 124 -15.46 11.81 -16.79
CA ILE A 124 -15.00 10.53 -17.36
C ILE A 124 -14.34 10.74 -18.72
N CYS A 125 -14.95 11.54 -19.62
CA CYS A 125 -14.38 11.85 -20.93
C CYS A 125 -13.02 12.58 -20.81
N GLN A 126 -12.91 13.54 -19.89
CA GLN A 126 -11.65 14.24 -19.62
C GLN A 126 -10.59 13.31 -19.05
N PHE A 127 -10.97 12.40 -18.15
CA PHE A 127 -10.07 11.40 -17.62
C PHE A 127 -9.61 10.42 -18.70
N GLN A 128 -10.51 9.94 -19.57
CA GLN A 128 -10.15 9.10 -20.72
C GLN A 128 -9.15 9.80 -21.65
N ALA A 129 -9.34 11.08 -21.96
CA ALA A 129 -8.37 11.86 -22.74
C ALA A 129 -7.01 11.96 -22.03
N HIS A 130 -7.01 12.10 -20.70
CA HIS A 130 -5.79 12.08 -19.90
C HIS A 130 -5.06 10.73 -19.93
N LEU A 131 -5.80 9.61 -19.89
CA LEU A 131 -5.23 8.27 -20.05
C LEU A 131 -4.52 8.11 -21.41
N LYS A 132 -4.98 8.79 -22.47
CA LYS A 132 -4.29 8.78 -23.78
C LYS A 132 -2.93 9.47 -23.72
N ILE A 133 -2.82 10.58 -22.99
CA ILE A 133 -1.56 11.32 -22.81
C ILE A 133 -0.54 10.45 -22.05
N LEU A 134 -1.00 9.66 -21.09
CA LEU A 134 -0.15 8.82 -20.25
C LEU A 134 0.27 7.49 -20.90
N GLN A 135 -0.20 7.16 -22.11
CA GLN A 135 0.12 5.90 -22.78
C GLN A 135 1.63 5.72 -22.98
N GLU A 136 2.34 6.77 -23.41
CA GLU A 136 3.79 6.69 -23.59
C GLU A 136 4.50 6.37 -22.28
N PHE A 137 4.04 6.94 -21.16
CA PHE A 137 4.62 6.67 -19.84
C PHE A 137 4.45 5.21 -19.44
N TRP A 138 3.24 4.67 -19.48
CA TRP A 138 3.02 3.26 -19.12
C TRP A 138 3.73 2.31 -20.07
N ASN A 139 3.80 2.60 -21.36
CA ASN A 139 4.55 1.78 -22.30
C ASN A 139 6.05 1.74 -21.96
N THR A 140 6.65 2.87 -21.59
CA THR A 140 8.05 2.93 -21.14
C THR A 140 8.25 2.16 -19.83
N MET A 141 7.34 2.31 -18.85
CA MET A 141 7.43 1.58 -17.58
C MET A 141 7.26 0.07 -17.76
N ASP A 142 6.30 -0.36 -18.59
CA ASP A 142 6.07 -1.77 -18.94
C ASP A 142 7.31 -2.38 -19.64
N GLU A 143 7.99 -1.60 -20.50
CA GLU A 143 9.24 -2.03 -21.14
C GLU A 143 10.38 -2.19 -20.12
N ILE A 144 10.54 -1.22 -19.20
CA ILE A 144 11.52 -1.28 -18.11
C ILE A 144 11.29 -2.52 -17.24
N ASP A 145 10.05 -2.75 -16.82
CA ASP A 145 9.67 -3.87 -15.94
C ASP A 145 9.89 -5.23 -16.60
N LYS A 146 9.76 -5.28 -17.93
CA LYS A 146 9.97 -6.50 -18.72
C LYS A 146 11.44 -6.83 -18.92
N VAL A 147 12.29 -5.82 -19.16
CA VAL A 147 13.67 -6.02 -19.66
C VAL A 147 14.71 -5.92 -18.55
N LEU A 148 14.45 -5.16 -17.49
CA LEU A 148 15.43 -4.88 -16.43
C LEU A 148 15.09 -5.63 -15.15
N TRP A 149 16.13 -6.01 -14.38
CA TRP A 149 15.91 -6.61 -13.07
C TRP A 149 15.44 -5.56 -12.05
N ILE A 150 14.12 -5.42 -11.92
CA ILE A 150 13.49 -4.56 -10.92
C ILE A 150 13.47 -5.23 -9.55
N VAL A 151 14.03 -4.55 -8.56
CA VAL A 151 14.07 -4.98 -7.15
C VAL A 151 12.94 -4.35 -6.36
N ASP A 152 12.58 -3.11 -6.69
CA ASP A 152 11.52 -2.36 -6.02
C ASP A 152 10.90 -1.33 -6.98
N PRO A 153 9.56 -1.17 -7.01
CA PRO A 153 8.54 -1.97 -6.31
C PRO A 153 8.41 -3.40 -6.86
N THR A 154 8.01 -4.36 -6.03
CA THR A 154 7.73 -5.75 -6.46
C THR A 154 6.40 -5.88 -7.21
N LYS A 155 5.46 -4.96 -6.94
CA LYS A 155 4.16 -4.82 -7.60
C LYS A 155 3.93 -3.35 -7.94
N PRO A 156 4.38 -2.87 -9.10
CA PRO A 156 4.21 -1.48 -9.48
C PRO A 156 2.73 -1.11 -9.66
N SER A 157 2.36 0.08 -9.17
CA SER A 157 1.07 0.70 -9.49
C SER A 157 1.21 1.61 -10.72
N TYR A 158 0.09 2.01 -11.33
CA TYR A 158 0.10 2.88 -12.49
C TYR A 158 0.57 4.32 -12.17
N ALA A 159 0.53 4.74 -10.90
CA ALA A 159 1.09 6.01 -10.45
C ALA A 159 2.62 5.98 -10.21
N MET A 160 3.22 4.80 -10.02
CA MET A 160 4.62 4.69 -9.62
C MET A 160 5.57 4.96 -10.78
N SER A 161 6.28 6.09 -10.68
CA SER A 161 7.27 6.58 -11.65
C SER A 161 8.72 6.22 -11.31
N HIS A 162 8.97 5.58 -10.17
CA HIS A 162 10.31 5.12 -9.79
C HIS A 162 10.51 3.64 -10.04
N ARG A 163 11.76 3.24 -10.30
CA ARG A 163 12.21 1.84 -10.34
C ARG A 163 13.61 1.70 -9.76
N ARG A 164 13.79 0.78 -8.82
CA ARG A 164 15.11 0.37 -8.33
C ARG A 164 15.57 -0.85 -9.11
N ILE A 165 16.60 -0.69 -9.93
CA ILE A 165 17.15 -1.71 -10.81
C ILE A 165 18.42 -2.29 -10.19
N ALA A 166 18.55 -3.62 -10.21
CA ALA A 166 19.77 -4.30 -9.80
C ALA A 166 20.88 -4.12 -10.86
N LEU A 167 22.09 -3.84 -10.38
CA LEU A 167 23.31 -3.74 -11.20
C LEU A 167 24.31 -4.86 -10.87
N GLY A 168 23.91 -5.84 -10.04
CA GLY A 168 24.75 -6.91 -9.47
C GLY A 168 25.58 -6.45 -8.27
N ASP A 169 26.32 -7.35 -7.60
CA ASP A 169 27.27 -7.07 -6.49
C ASP A 169 26.77 -6.02 -5.49
N ASP A 170 25.51 -6.16 -5.04
CA ASP A 170 24.83 -5.23 -4.12
C ASP A 170 24.81 -3.75 -4.55
N CYS A 171 24.93 -3.52 -5.86
CA CYS A 171 24.76 -2.21 -6.48
C CYS A 171 23.39 -2.10 -7.14
N TYR A 172 22.78 -0.92 -7.00
CA TYR A 172 21.47 -0.60 -7.52
C TYR A 172 21.46 0.82 -8.09
N ILE A 173 20.55 1.06 -9.03
CA ILE A 173 20.19 2.39 -9.47
C ILE A 173 18.70 2.60 -9.26
N LEU A 174 18.36 3.63 -8.50
CA LEU A 174 17.01 4.15 -8.39
C LEU A 174 16.80 5.17 -9.48
N LEU A 175 15.92 4.86 -10.44
CA LEU A 175 15.49 5.75 -11.50
C LEU A 175 14.15 6.38 -11.14
N GLN A 176 13.98 7.64 -11.51
CA GLN A 176 12.74 8.39 -11.46
C GLN A 176 12.43 8.90 -12.87
N VAL A 177 11.39 8.32 -13.49
CA VAL A 177 10.97 8.62 -14.87
C VAL A 177 9.98 9.78 -14.85
N ASP A 178 10.22 10.81 -15.65
CA ASP A 178 9.27 11.91 -15.83
C ASP A 178 8.06 11.41 -16.62
N ALA A 179 6.90 11.33 -15.97
CA ALA A 179 5.67 10.86 -16.59
C ALA A 179 5.17 11.75 -17.76
N ARG A 180 5.64 13.00 -17.86
CA ARG A 180 5.33 13.90 -18.99
C ARG A 180 6.30 13.75 -20.15
N LYS A 181 7.48 13.16 -19.90
CA LYS A 181 8.58 12.97 -20.85
C LYS A 181 9.28 11.63 -20.59
N PRO A 182 8.57 10.50 -20.73
CA PRO A 182 9.04 9.21 -20.25
C PRO A 182 10.31 8.70 -20.93
N ASN A 183 10.58 9.13 -22.17
CA ASN A 183 11.79 8.80 -22.92
C ASN A 183 12.96 9.80 -22.70
N SER A 184 12.79 10.82 -21.85
CA SER A 184 13.88 11.73 -21.49
C SER A 184 14.84 11.11 -20.46
N LEU A 185 16.00 11.72 -20.28
CA LEU A 185 16.99 11.27 -19.30
C LEU A 185 16.35 11.27 -17.90
N PRO A 186 16.27 10.11 -17.21
CA PRO A 186 15.65 10.04 -15.90
C PRO A 186 16.53 10.71 -14.83
N GLU A 187 15.91 11.15 -13.74
CA GLU A 187 16.66 11.42 -12.52
C GLU A 187 17.11 10.07 -11.93
N CYS A 188 18.32 10.02 -11.36
CA CYS A 188 18.86 8.78 -10.85
C CYS A 188 19.62 8.96 -9.53
N ARG A 189 19.60 7.91 -8.70
CA ARG A 189 20.45 7.77 -7.53
C ARG A 189 21.09 6.38 -7.51
N PHE A 190 22.40 6.35 -7.36
CA PHE A 190 23.18 5.13 -7.21
C PHE A 190 23.20 4.69 -5.74
N LEU A 191 23.13 3.39 -5.50
CA LEU A 191 23.09 2.77 -4.18
C LEU A 191 24.01 1.54 -4.18
N GLY A 192 24.75 1.31 -3.11
CA GLY A 192 25.70 0.20 -2.98
C GLY A 192 27.03 0.66 -2.39
N THR A 193 27.88 -0.30 -2.03
CA THR A 193 29.20 -0.06 -1.43
C THR A 193 30.36 -0.62 -2.26
N ASP A 194 30.06 -1.23 -3.41
CA ASP A 194 31.07 -1.84 -4.26
C ASP A 194 31.82 -0.77 -5.09
N GLY A 195 33.12 -0.97 -5.29
CA GLY A 195 33.98 -0.05 -6.05
C GLY A 195 33.55 0.12 -7.51
N LYS A 196 32.80 -0.84 -8.08
CA LYS A 196 32.22 -0.68 -9.42
C LYS A 196 31.21 0.47 -9.49
N LEU A 197 30.56 0.82 -8.38
CA LEU A 197 29.55 1.88 -8.35
C LEU A 197 30.16 3.24 -8.72
N ASP A 198 31.38 3.50 -8.25
CA ASP A 198 32.10 4.74 -8.57
C ASP A 198 32.36 4.87 -10.08
N GLN A 199 32.74 3.77 -10.72
CA GLN A 199 32.94 3.74 -12.17
C GLN A 199 31.64 4.00 -12.93
N LEU A 200 30.52 3.42 -12.47
CA LEU A 200 29.19 3.66 -13.07
C LEU A 200 28.74 5.11 -12.91
N ILE A 201 29.02 5.75 -11.76
CA ILE A 201 28.75 7.17 -11.51
C ILE A 201 29.58 8.06 -12.46
N ILE A 202 30.86 7.73 -12.65
CA ILE A 202 31.74 8.44 -13.59
C ILE A 202 31.21 8.31 -15.02
N ASN A 203 30.86 7.09 -15.44
CA ASN A 203 30.32 6.80 -16.77
C ASN A 203 29.01 7.57 -17.01
N TRP A 204 28.08 7.54 -16.04
CA TRP A 204 26.84 8.32 -16.10
C TRP A 204 27.11 9.81 -16.30
N ARG A 205 28.00 10.40 -15.48
CA ARG A 205 28.33 11.83 -15.57
C ARG A 205 28.90 12.19 -16.94
N LYS A 206 29.78 11.34 -17.49
CA LYS A 206 30.44 11.53 -18.79
C LYS A 206 29.49 11.35 -19.97
N ASN A 207 28.65 10.32 -19.93
CA ASN A 207 27.88 9.85 -21.07
C ASN A 207 26.42 10.33 -21.11
N ARG A 208 25.85 10.89 -20.03
CA ARG A 208 24.42 11.30 -19.98
C ARG A 208 23.98 12.22 -21.12
N LYS A 209 24.88 13.03 -21.68
CA LYS A 209 24.59 13.91 -22.83
C LYS A 209 24.36 13.15 -24.15
N LYS A 210 24.69 11.86 -24.20
CA LYS A 210 24.47 10.95 -25.33
C LYS A 210 23.09 10.29 -25.30
N TRP A 211 22.28 10.54 -24.26
CA TRP A 211 20.92 10.02 -24.17
C TRP A 211 20.10 10.48 -25.37
N ASP A 212 19.50 9.54 -26.08
CA ASP A 212 18.71 9.80 -27.29
C ASP A 212 17.26 9.38 -27.05
N THR A 213 16.33 10.34 -27.04
CA THR A 213 14.91 10.09 -26.77
C THR A 213 14.22 9.22 -27.83
N LYS A 214 14.89 8.89 -28.93
CA LYS A 214 14.39 7.99 -29.98
C LYS A 214 14.78 6.53 -29.77
N LYS A 215 15.72 6.25 -28.86
CA LYS A 215 16.16 4.89 -28.52
C LYS A 215 15.31 4.31 -27.39
N LYS A 216 15.32 2.99 -27.29
CA LYS A 216 14.70 2.29 -26.17
C LYS A 216 15.35 2.66 -24.85
N PHE A 217 14.55 2.69 -23.79
CA PHE A 217 15.00 3.17 -22.49
C PHE A 217 16.20 2.37 -21.94
N HIS A 218 16.12 1.04 -22.02
CA HIS A 218 17.18 0.14 -21.54
C HIS A 218 18.47 0.22 -22.37
N GLU A 219 18.36 0.44 -23.69
CA GLU A 219 19.52 0.63 -24.57
C GLU A 219 20.25 1.93 -24.24
N ASN A 220 19.50 3.02 -24.01
CA ASN A 220 20.05 4.27 -23.53
C ASN A 220 20.75 4.10 -22.18
N LEU A 221 20.09 3.42 -21.23
CA LEU A 221 20.63 3.20 -19.90
C LEU A 221 21.96 2.43 -19.94
N ALA A 222 22.02 1.33 -20.70
CA ALA A 222 23.23 0.54 -20.88
C ALA A 222 24.36 1.37 -21.53
N ALA A 223 24.05 2.16 -22.56
CA ALA A 223 25.02 3.00 -23.25
C ALA A 223 25.54 4.16 -22.39
N VAL A 224 24.70 4.75 -21.53
CA VAL A 224 25.13 5.80 -20.60
C VAL A 224 25.98 5.24 -19.46
N LEU A 225 25.59 4.10 -18.91
CA LEU A 225 26.36 3.43 -17.86
C LEU A 225 27.64 2.77 -18.40
N ASP A 226 27.73 2.55 -19.72
CA ASP A 226 28.78 1.77 -20.37
C ASP A 226 28.93 0.40 -19.70
N PHE A 227 27.79 -0.26 -19.50
CA PHE A 227 27.64 -1.44 -18.66
C PHE A 227 26.53 -2.34 -19.19
N ALA A 228 26.78 -3.66 -19.20
CA ALA A 228 25.78 -4.66 -19.55
C ALA A 228 24.81 -4.87 -18.38
N LEU A 229 23.58 -4.39 -18.53
CA LEU A 229 22.56 -4.47 -17.49
C LEU A 229 22.14 -5.93 -17.22
N PRO A 230 22.06 -6.36 -15.95
CA PRO A 230 21.54 -7.69 -15.60
C PRO A 230 20.10 -7.86 -16.10
N SER A 231 19.84 -9.01 -16.71
CA SER A 231 18.47 -9.43 -17.02
C SER A 231 17.73 -9.86 -15.74
N PRO A 232 16.38 -9.78 -15.72
CA PRO A 232 15.60 -10.36 -14.65
C PRO A 232 15.98 -11.83 -14.43
N PRO A 233 16.01 -12.33 -13.17
CA PRO A 233 16.22 -13.74 -12.91
C PRO A 233 15.18 -14.55 -13.69
N SER A 234 15.64 -15.61 -14.35
CA SER A 234 14.75 -16.48 -15.11
C SER A 234 13.72 -17.08 -14.15
N VAL A 235 12.51 -17.40 -14.62
CA VAL A 235 11.46 -18.00 -13.78
C VAL A 235 11.96 -19.26 -13.05
N GLY A 236 12.99 -19.93 -13.56
CA GLY A 236 13.66 -21.06 -12.92
C GLY A 236 14.48 -20.72 -11.67
N ASP A 237 14.97 -19.48 -11.52
CA ASP A 237 15.77 -19.07 -10.35
C ASP A 237 14.90 -18.67 -9.15
N LYS A 238 13.63 -18.28 -9.39
CA LYS A 238 12.62 -18.08 -8.33
C LYS A 238 11.97 -19.38 -7.86
N ALA A 239 12.22 -20.51 -8.52
CA ALA A 239 11.55 -21.77 -8.21
C ALA A 239 11.75 -22.24 -6.76
N LYS A 240 12.88 -21.90 -6.11
CA LYS A 240 13.09 -22.25 -4.70
C LYS A 240 12.12 -21.55 -3.74
N ASP A 241 11.60 -20.39 -4.11
CA ASP A 241 10.61 -19.63 -3.32
C ASP A 241 9.17 -19.98 -3.77
N ASP A 242 8.99 -20.40 -5.02
CA ASP A 242 7.69 -20.76 -5.54
C ASP A 242 7.16 -22.12 -5.06
N GLU A 243 8.05 -23.02 -4.61
CA GLU A 243 7.68 -24.30 -3.99
C GLU A 243 7.11 -24.17 -2.57
N GLN A 244 7.25 -23.02 -1.92
CA GLN A 244 6.73 -22.85 -0.57
C GLN A 244 5.21 -22.63 -0.60
N ALA A 245 4.52 -23.49 0.15
CA ALA A 245 3.08 -23.46 0.27
C ALA A 245 2.62 -22.21 1.02
N ASP A 246 1.52 -21.61 0.58
CA ASP A 246 0.90 -20.52 1.31
C ASP A 246 0.42 -21.00 2.69
N CYS A 247 0.61 -20.17 3.71
CA CYS A 247 0.07 -20.43 5.04
C CYS A 247 -1.46 -20.59 4.97
N GLY A 248 -2.00 -21.70 5.49
CA GLY A 248 -3.43 -21.99 5.47
C GLY A 248 -4.30 -21.08 6.33
N ILE A 249 -3.71 -20.09 7.02
CA ILE A 249 -4.40 -19.10 7.86
C ILE A 249 -4.29 -17.69 7.26
N CYS A 250 -3.06 -17.24 6.92
CA CYS A 250 -2.85 -15.89 6.39
C CYS A 250 -2.71 -15.83 4.85
N TYR A 251 -2.64 -16.96 4.16
CA TYR A 251 -2.49 -17.04 2.69
C TYR A 251 -1.27 -16.28 2.13
N ALA A 252 -0.23 -16.14 2.94
CA ALA A 252 1.06 -15.61 2.53
C ALA A 252 2.13 -16.70 2.66
N LYS A 253 3.10 -16.69 1.76
CA LYS A 253 4.31 -17.53 1.86
C LYS A 253 5.17 -17.09 3.04
N HIS A 254 5.36 -15.78 3.18
CA HIS A 254 6.19 -15.17 4.21
C HIS A 254 5.37 -14.25 5.13
N LEU A 255 5.70 -14.25 6.42
CA LEU A 255 5.25 -13.22 7.34
C LEU A 255 5.83 -11.85 6.93
N PRO A 256 5.15 -10.73 7.25
CA PRO A 256 5.75 -9.42 7.05
C PRO A 256 7.02 -9.28 7.89
N VAL A 257 7.93 -8.41 7.43
CA VAL A 257 9.05 -7.98 8.26
C VAL A 257 8.49 -6.97 9.28
N ASP A 258 8.36 -7.39 10.53
CA ASP A 258 7.84 -6.59 11.65
C ASP A 258 8.63 -6.91 12.93
N ASP A 259 9.07 -5.89 13.65
CA ASP A 259 9.84 -6.05 14.90
C ASP A 259 9.02 -6.77 15.98
N GLU A 260 7.68 -6.63 15.98
CA GLU A 260 6.79 -7.33 16.92
C GLU A 260 6.80 -8.86 16.73
N LEU A 261 7.16 -9.35 15.53
CA LEU A 261 7.25 -10.79 15.25
C LEU A 261 8.56 -11.42 15.72
N GLY A 262 9.54 -10.60 16.13
CA GLY A 262 10.84 -11.06 16.60
C GLY A 262 11.51 -12.02 15.61
N ALA A 263 11.90 -13.20 16.09
CA ALA A 263 12.55 -14.23 15.27
C ALA A 263 11.67 -14.80 14.14
N HIS A 264 10.35 -14.55 14.14
CA HIS A 264 9.43 -15.01 13.10
C HIS A 264 9.20 -13.97 11.99
N SER A 265 9.79 -12.78 12.13
CA SER A 265 9.71 -11.69 11.15
C SER A 265 10.28 -12.14 9.80
N GLY A 266 9.48 -12.05 8.73
CA GLY A 266 9.89 -12.50 7.40
C GLY A 266 9.92 -14.03 7.18
N CYS A 267 9.56 -14.86 8.16
CA CYS A 267 9.66 -16.32 8.02
C CYS A 267 8.66 -16.91 7.03
N ALA A 268 9.11 -17.92 6.27
CA ALA A 268 8.25 -18.80 5.48
C ALA A 268 7.39 -19.71 6.38
N THR A 269 6.43 -20.45 5.80
CA THR A 269 5.68 -21.47 6.55
C THR A 269 6.62 -22.51 7.16
N ASP A 270 6.57 -22.66 8.48
CA ASP A 270 7.45 -23.49 9.30
C ASP A 270 6.71 -24.62 10.02
N TYR A 271 5.39 -24.75 9.82
CA TYR A 271 4.58 -25.82 10.36
C TYR A 271 3.76 -26.51 9.26
N MET A 272 3.75 -27.84 9.21
CA MET A 272 2.87 -28.61 8.31
C MET A 272 1.84 -29.40 9.11
N CYS A 273 0.61 -29.47 8.61
CA CYS A 273 -0.45 -30.28 9.22
C CYS A 273 -0.04 -31.76 9.23
N GLU A 274 -0.11 -32.39 10.40
CA GLU A 274 0.25 -33.79 10.60
C GLU A 274 -0.76 -34.77 9.99
N ASN A 275 -1.99 -34.32 9.70
CA ASN A 275 -2.98 -35.17 9.04
C ASN A 275 -2.52 -35.44 7.59
N PRO A 276 -2.26 -36.71 7.21
CA PRO A 276 -1.78 -37.07 5.88
C PRO A 276 -2.70 -36.60 4.74
N SER A 277 -4.00 -36.39 5.00
CA SER A 277 -4.96 -35.89 4.01
C SER A 277 -5.07 -34.37 3.93
N CYS A 278 -4.44 -33.59 4.83
CA CYS A 278 -4.62 -32.13 4.88
C CYS A 278 -3.57 -31.36 4.08
N SER A 279 -2.30 -31.81 4.13
CA SER A 279 -1.14 -31.23 3.41
C SER A 279 -1.03 -29.69 3.44
N ARG A 280 -1.58 -29.03 4.46
CA ARG A 280 -1.51 -27.57 4.62
C ARG A 280 -0.27 -27.16 5.41
N ALA A 281 0.38 -26.08 4.98
CA ALA A 281 1.45 -25.42 5.70
C ALA A 281 0.92 -24.18 6.45
N PHE A 282 1.57 -23.77 7.52
CA PHE A 282 1.22 -22.63 8.35
C PHE A 282 2.48 -21.95 8.87
N HIS A 283 2.41 -20.66 9.17
CA HIS A 283 3.36 -20.03 10.08
C HIS A 283 3.02 -20.44 11.52
N SER A 284 4.01 -20.82 12.31
CA SER A 284 3.86 -21.15 13.74
C SER A 284 3.19 -20.02 14.49
N VAL A 285 3.48 -18.76 14.14
CA VAL A 285 2.80 -17.59 14.72
C VAL A 285 1.31 -17.58 14.37
N CYS A 286 0.95 -17.74 13.09
CA CYS A 286 -0.45 -17.77 12.66
C CYS A 286 -1.21 -18.93 13.31
N LEU A 287 -0.59 -20.12 13.38
CA LEU A 287 -1.20 -21.30 13.98
C LEU A 287 -1.37 -21.12 15.50
N ARG A 288 -0.37 -20.59 16.20
CA ARG A 288 -0.41 -20.30 17.64
C ARG A 288 -1.50 -19.28 17.97
N ASP A 289 -1.59 -18.20 17.20
CA ASP A 289 -2.62 -17.17 17.38
C ASP A 289 -4.02 -17.71 17.11
N TRP A 290 -4.17 -18.52 16.05
CA TRP A 290 -5.43 -19.17 15.74
C TRP A 290 -5.84 -20.16 16.83
N LEU A 291 -4.95 -21.04 17.30
CA LEU A 291 -5.20 -22.01 18.37
C LEU A 291 -5.58 -21.33 19.69
N ARG A 292 -4.96 -20.18 20.02
CA ARG A 292 -5.34 -19.36 21.19
C ARG A 292 -6.74 -18.76 21.08
N SER A 293 -7.29 -18.62 19.86
CA SER A 293 -8.64 -18.13 19.63
C SER A 293 -9.74 -19.20 19.76
N ILE A 294 -9.36 -20.47 19.88
CA ILE A 294 -10.30 -21.59 20.03
C ILE A 294 -10.44 -21.92 21.52
N THR A 295 -11.67 -21.92 22.02
CA THR A 295 -11.97 -22.13 23.45
C THR A 295 -11.71 -23.55 23.94
N THR A 296 -11.52 -24.51 23.03
CA THR A 296 -11.31 -25.93 23.35
C THR A 296 -9.85 -26.34 23.37
N THR A 297 -8.91 -25.45 23.01
CA THR A 297 -7.48 -25.78 23.02
C THR A 297 -7.00 -25.90 24.46
N ARG A 298 -6.57 -27.09 24.88
CA ARG A 298 -5.82 -27.21 26.13
C ARG A 298 -4.47 -26.54 25.93
N GLN A 299 -4.18 -25.51 26.72
CA GLN A 299 -2.82 -25.00 26.84
C GLN A 299 -2.00 -26.05 27.61
N GLY A 300 -1.57 -27.09 26.90
CA GLY A 300 -0.40 -27.85 27.32
C GLY A 300 0.77 -26.88 27.46
N LYS A 301 1.58 -27.06 28.49
CA LYS A 301 2.76 -26.26 28.75
C LYS A 301 3.68 -26.36 27.53
N TRP A 302 3.60 -25.40 26.61
CA TRP A 302 4.56 -25.22 25.53
C TRP A 302 5.86 -24.67 26.14
N GLU A 303 6.45 -25.42 27.05
CA GLU A 303 7.87 -25.33 27.41
C GLU A 303 8.53 -26.49 26.69
N MET A 304 8.65 -26.34 25.37
CA MET A 304 9.41 -27.25 24.56
C MET A 304 10.73 -26.61 24.24
N CYS A 305 11.71 -27.08 25.00
CA CYS A 305 13.09 -27.24 24.65
C CYS A 305 13.32 -27.31 23.13
N GLU A 306 14.39 -26.66 22.68
CA GLU A 306 15.04 -27.00 21.41
C GLU A 306 15.20 -28.52 21.35
N GLY A 307 14.39 -29.19 20.52
CA GLY A 307 14.34 -30.64 20.44
C GLY A 307 13.04 -31.26 20.94
N GLY A 308 12.03 -31.26 20.06
CA GLY A 308 10.92 -32.23 19.93
C GLY A 308 10.13 -32.63 21.17
N VAL A 309 8.82 -32.38 21.18
CA VAL A 309 7.90 -33.08 22.10
C VAL A 309 6.58 -33.47 21.45
N GLU A 310 6.32 -34.77 21.63
CA GLU A 310 5.09 -35.45 22.06
C GLU A 310 3.74 -34.71 22.00
N LYS A 311 2.99 -35.09 20.96
CA LYS A 311 1.63 -35.67 20.95
C LYS A 311 0.72 -35.47 22.17
N SER A 312 -0.27 -34.60 22.02
CA SER A 312 -1.70 -34.90 22.25
C SER A 312 -2.56 -33.75 21.74
N ASP A 313 -3.72 -34.04 21.14
CA ASP A 313 -4.82 -33.12 20.72
C ASP A 313 -5.06 -32.93 19.20
N THR A 314 -4.70 -33.92 18.36
CA THR A 314 -4.98 -33.90 16.91
C THR A 314 -6.48 -33.94 16.55
N ASP A 315 -7.33 -34.54 17.38
CA ASP A 315 -8.76 -34.70 17.04
C ASP A 315 -9.56 -33.38 17.15
N ALA A 316 -9.04 -32.39 17.87
CA ALA A 316 -9.69 -31.07 17.98
C ALA A 316 -9.54 -30.22 16.69
N LEU A 317 -8.52 -30.50 15.87
CA LEU A 317 -8.24 -29.75 14.65
C LEU A 317 -9.29 -30.02 13.56
N GLU A 318 -9.73 -31.27 13.42
CA GLU A 318 -10.68 -31.69 12.37
C GLU A 318 -12.07 -31.05 12.57
N ALA A 319 -12.55 -31.01 13.83
CA ALA A 319 -13.86 -30.44 14.16
C ALA A 319 -13.91 -28.91 13.97
N SER A 320 -12.80 -28.21 14.23
CA SER A 320 -12.71 -26.75 14.06
C SER A 320 -12.71 -26.33 12.58
N PHE A 321 -12.07 -27.12 11.71
CA PHE A 321 -11.98 -26.82 10.29
C PHE A 321 -13.32 -26.93 9.53
N GLN A 322 -14.22 -27.83 9.95
CA GLN A 322 -15.57 -27.96 9.36
C GLN A 322 -16.51 -26.82 9.80
N ALA A 323 -16.38 -26.32 11.03
CA ALA A 323 -17.33 -25.37 11.61
C ALA A 323 -17.13 -23.90 11.14
N LYS A 324 -15.97 -23.53 10.60
CA LYS A 324 -15.62 -22.12 10.28
C LYS A 324 -15.58 -21.77 8.80
N LYS A 325 -16.28 -22.51 7.94
CA LYS A 325 -16.47 -22.21 6.51
C LYS A 325 -17.26 -20.89 6.24
N ILE A 326 -17.52 -20.10 7.28
CA ILE A 326 -18.24 -18.82 7.27
C ILE A 326 -17.27 -17.73 7.72
N GLY A 327 -16.95 -16.78 6.83
CA GLY A 327 -16.35 -15.51 7.21
C GLY A 327 -14.96 -15.23 6.67
N ARG A 328 -14.91 -14.99 5.35
CA ARG A 328 -13.84 -14.25 4.66
C ARG A 328 -13.48 -12.95 5.42
N SER A 329 -12.20 -12.56 5.40
CA SER A 329 -11.66 -11.20 5.67
C SER A 329 -11.17 -10.82 7.08
N ARG A 330 -11.52 -11.51 8.18
CA ARG A 330 -11.29 -10.93 9.54
C ARG A 330 -9.84 -10.89 10.08
N ILE A 331 -8.87 -11.61 9.52
CA ILE A 331 -7.51 -11.68 10.11
C ILE A 331 -6.57 -10.60 9.55
N TYR A 332 -6.62 -10.30 8.25
CA TYR A 332 -5.86 -9.17 7.68
C TYR A 332 -6.32 -7.81 8.22
N THR A 333 -7.59 -7.71 8.60
CA THR A 333 -8.11 -6.49 9.21
C THR A 333 -7.54 -6.25 10.60
N LEU A 334 -7.24 -7.29 11.40
CA LEU A 334 -6.75 -7.11 12.77
C LEU A 334 -5.30 -6.58 12.85
N VAL A 335 -4.45 -6.98 11.90
CA VAL A 335 -3.05 -6.50 11.85
C VAL A 335 -2.97 -5.07 11.30
N LEU A 336 -3.80 -4.74 10.31
CA LEU A 336 -3.87 -3.36 9.79
C LEU A 336 -4.67 -2.42 10.70
N TRP A 337 -5.67 -2.91 11.45
CA TRP A 337 -6.40 -2.08 12.42
C TRP A 337 -5.55 -1.68 13.61
N ARG A 338 -4.68 -2.56 14.13
CA ARG A 338 -3.80 -2.20 15.26
C ARG A 338 -2.81 -1.11 14.89
N LYS A 339 -2.27 -1.10 13.67
CA LYS A 339 -1.39 -0.03 13.18
C LYS A 339 -2.12 1.29 12.88
N TRP A 340 -3.42 1.26 12.59
CA TRP A 340 -4.21 2.48 12.35
C TRP A 340 -4.84 3.08 13.62
N LEU A 341 -5.15 2.25 14.63
CA LEU A 341 -5.71 2.71 15.92
C LEU A 341 -4.64 3.00 16.98
N GLY A 342 -3.43 2.45 16.86
CA GLY A 342 -2.30 2.74 17.76
C GLY A 342 -1.77 4.18 17.70
N GLY A 343 -2.23 5.00 16.75
CA GLY A 343 -1.86 6.42 16.61
C GLY A 343 -2.79 7.41 17.32
N ARG A 344 -3.84 6.94 18.03
CA ARG A 344 -4.73 7.81 18.83
C ARG A 344 -4.90 7.25 20.24
N SER A 345 -3.89 7.44 21.06
CA SER A 345 -4.01 7.35 22.52
C SER A 345 -3.76 8.74 23.12
N ALA A 346 -4.77 9.59 23.09
CA ALA A 346 -4.95 10.71 24.02
C ALA A 346 -6.39 11.24 23.83
N PHE A 347 -7.05 11.57 24.93
CA PHE A 347 -8.46 11.97 25.06
C PHE A 347 -9.48 10.82 25.03
N LEU A 348 -9.65 10.20 26.20
CA LEU A 348 -10.92 10.22 26.96
C LEU A 348 -10.61 9.61 28.34
N GLY A 349 -10.44 10.48 29.33
CA GLY A 349 -10.20 10.16 30.72
C GLY A 349 -10.55 11.42 31.52
N GLY A 350 -11.74 11.41 32.11
CA GLY A 350 -12.41 12.57 32.71
C GLY A 350 -13.90 12.41 32.56
#